data_AF-A0A356ZBR2-F1
#
_entry.id   AF-A0A356ZBR2-F1
#
_cell.length_a   1.000
_cell.length_b   1.000
_cell.length_c   1.000
_cell.angle_alpha   90.00
_cell.angle_beta   90.00
_cell.angle_gamma   90.00
#
_symmetry.space_group_name_H-M   'P 1'
#
loop_
_entity.id
_entity.type
_entity.pdbx_description
1 polymer ?
#
loop_
_entity_poly.entity_id
_entity_poly.type
_entity_poly.pdbx_seq_one_letter_code
_entity_poly.pdbx_strand_id
1 'polypeptide(L)'
;GDAQAMQVWRRYREALESEAAGAAIAQQVARLSQQMEALDAWNLESEARGILTRLGINQFDVPMSRLSGGQRKRVGLAAALMNPADLLILDEP
;
A
#
# COMPACT_ATOMS: atom_id res chain seq x y z
N GLY A 1 3.38 -5.47 10.62
CA GLY A 1 3.11 -6.28 9.42
C GLY A 1 3.19 -5.39 8.21
N ASP A 2 2.16 -4.59 7.97
CA ASP A 2 1.93 -3.97 6.66
C ASP A 2 2.69 -2.68 6.41
N ALA A 3 3.01 -1.90 7.44
CA ALA A 3 3.82 -0.69 7.28
C ALA A 3 5.21 -0.99 6.70
N GLN A 4 5.78 -2.15 7.04
CA GLN A 4 7.06 -2.60 6.49
C GLN A 4 6.89 -3.12 5.06
N ALA A 5 5.86 -3.92 4.79
CA ALA A 5 5.52 -4.40 3.44
C ALA A 5 5.30 -3.22 2.47
N MET A 6 4.57 -2.20 2.89
CA MET A 6 4.32 -0.96 2.13
C MET A 6 5.61 -0.19 1.80
N GLN A 7 6.55 -0.13 2.74
CA GLN A 7 7.86 0.50 2.52
C GLN A 7 8.70 -0.29 1.52
N VAL A 8 8.74 -1.62 1.62
CA VAL A 8 9.45 -2.48 0.67
C VAL A 8 8.84 -2.35 -0.73
N TRP A 9 7.51 -2.39 -0.84
CA TRP A 9 6.81 -2.19 -2.11
C TRP A 9 7.12 -0.84 -2.75
N ARG A 10 7.12 0.25 -1.97
CA ARG A 10 7.45 1.58 -2.48
C ARG A 10 8.87 1.64 -3.03
N ARG A 11 9.85 1.12 -2.28
CA ARG A 11 11.26 1.07 -2.70
C ARG A 11 11.46 0.18 -3.92
N TYR A 12 10.72 -0.92 -4.01
CA TYR A 12 10.73 -1.81 -5.17
C TYR A 12 10.23 -1.08 -6.41
N ARG A 13 9.11 -0.37 -6.31
CA ARG A 13 8.54 0.44 -7.39
C ARG A 13 9.49 1.55 -7.83
N GLU A 14 10.04 2.32 -6.89
CA GLU A 14 11.02 3.37 -7.18
C GLU A 14 12.27 2.82 -7.88
N ALA A 15 12.73 1.62 -7.50
CA ALA A 15 13.87 0.97 -8.14
C ALA A 15 13.56 0.51 -9.57
N LEU A 16 12.32 0.11 -9.87
CA LEU A 16 11.87 -0.25 -11.22
C LEU A 16 11.64 0.97 -12.12
N GLU A 17 11.15 2.07 -11.55
CA GLU A 17 10.89 3.33 -12.27
C GLU A 17 12.16 4.18 -12.43
N SER A 18 13.27 3.77 -11.81
CA SER A 18 14.55 4.46 -11.91
C SER A 18 15.13 4.41 -13.32
N GLU A 19 15.60 5.56 -13.82
CA GLU A 19 16.40 5.61 -15.06
C GLU A 19 17.83 5.05 -14.87
N ALA A 20 18.23 4.76 -13.64
CA ALA A 20 19.52 4.16 -13.35
C ALA A 20 19.58 2.72 -13.84
N ALA A 21 20.62 2.39 -14.61
CA ALA A 21 20.86 1.05 -15.13
C ALA A 21 22.19 0.49 -14.65
N GLY A 22 22.26 -0.84 -14.52
CA GLY A 22 23.49 -1.56 -14.18
C GLY A 22 23.33 -2.60 -13.07
N ALA A 23 24.43 -3.27 -12.75
CA ALA A 23 24.44 -4.39 -11.80
C ALA A 23 23.94 -4.02 -10.40
N ALA A 24 24.18 -2.78 -9.95
CA ALA A 24 23.74 -2.31 -8.64
C ALA A 24 22.20 -2.23 -8.53
N ILE A 25 21.52 -1.67 -9.52
CA ILE A 25 20.05 -1.61 -9.55
C ILE A 25 19.47 -3.03 -9.67
N ALA A 26 20.04 -3.88 -10.52
CA ALA A 26 19.62 -5.27 -10.65
C ALA A 26 19.71 -6.03 -9.31
N GLN A 27 20.82 -5.86 -8.56
CA GLN A 27 20.97 -6.45 -7.23
C GLN A 27 19.99 -5.87 -6.21
N GLN A 28 19.73 -4.56 -6.26
CA GLN A 28 18.76 -3.91 -5.38
C GLN A 28 17.34 -4.41 -5.64
N VAL A 29 16.92 -4.50 -6.91
CA VAL A 29 15.62 -5.05 -7.31
C VAL A 29 15.50 -6.49 -6.84
N ALA A 30 16.50 -7.34 -7.08
CA ALA A 30 16.49 -8.74 -6.64
C ALA A 30 16.34 -8.87 -5.11
N ARG A 31 17.05 -8.03 -4.33
CA ARG A 31 16.95 -8.00 -2.88
C ARG A 31 15.56 -7.57 -2.40
N LEU A 32 14.99 -6.55 -3.04
CA LEU A 32 13.65 -6.06 -2.71
C LEU A 32 12.58 -7.08 -3.09
N SER A 33 12.71 -7.79 -4.21
CA SER A 33 11.82 -8.90 -4.58
C SER A 33 11.82 -10.01 -3.53
N GLN A 34 12.97 -10.39 -2.99
CA GLN A 34 13.04 -11.38 -1.90
C GLN A 34 12.34 -10.88 -0.63
N GLN A 35 12.46 -9.58 -0.31
CA GLN A 35 11.75 -8.98 0.81
C GLN A 35 10.24 -8.90 0.59
N MET A 36 9.80 -8.64 -0.64
CA MET A 36 8.39 -8.66 -1.04
C MET A 36 7.78 -10.04 -0.77
N GLU A 37 8.47 -11.11 -1.18
CA GLU A 37 8.04 -12.49 -0.96
C GLU A 37 7.94 -12.82 0.54
N ALA A 38 8.99 -12.48 1.31
CA ALA A 38 9.04 -12.77 2.74
C ALA A 38 7.97 -12.03 3.57
N LEU A 39 7.44 -10.92 3.06
CA LEU A 39 6.40 -10.12 3.69
C LEU A 39 5.01 -10.33 3.07
N ASP A 40 4.88 -11.25 2.12
CA ASP A 40 3.67 -11.43 1.29
C ASP A 40 3.14 -10.12 0.68
N ALA A 41 4.06 -9.20 0.38
CA ALA A 41 3.72 -7.83 0.00
C ALA A 41 3.14 -7.72 -1.42
N TRP A 42 3.16 -8.80 -2.21
CA TRP A 42 2.54 -8.85 -3.53
C TRP A 42 1.02 -8.68 -3.47
N ASN A 43 0.39 -9.17 -2.40
CA ASN A 43 -1.06 -9.12 -2.21
C ASN A 43 -1.56 -7.78 -1.68
N LEU A 44 -0.65 -6.96 -1.11
CA LEU A 44 -0.96 -5.70 -0.43
C LEU A 44 -1.83 -4.75 -1.27
N GLU A 45 -1.53 -4.61 -2.57
CA GLU A 45 -2.31 -3.74 -3.45
C GLU A 45 -3.72 -4.29 -3.70
N SER A 46 -3.84 -5.60 -3.93
CA SER A 46 -5.13 -6.26 -4.14
C SER A 46 -6.01 -6.17 -2.88
N GLU A 47 -5.41 -6.39 -1.71
CA GLU A 47 -6.08 -6.27 -0.42
C GLU A 47 -6.55 -4.83 -0.16
N ALA A 48 -5.69 -3.84 -0.39
CA ALA A 48 -6.03 -2.43 -0.28
C ALA A 48 -7.22 -2.07 -1.17
N ARG A 49 -7.18 -2.48 -2.45
CA ARG A 49 -8.29 -2.26 -3.41
C ARG A 49 -9.56 -2.98 -2.98
N GLY A 50 -9.44 -4.19 -2.42
CA GLY A 50 -10.56 -4.97 -1.90
C GLY A 50 -11.24 -4.32 -0.70
N ILE A 51 -10.47 -3.76 0.24
CA ILE A 51 -11.00 -3.01 1.39
C ILE A 51 -11.65 -1.71 0.92
N LEU A 52 -10.97 -0.94 0.07
CA LEU A 52 -11.49 0.31 -0.49
C LEU A 52 -12.81 0.10 -1.25
N THR A 53 -12.89 -0.95 -2.08
CA THR A 53 -14.12 -1.33 -2.79
C THR A 53 -15.26 -1.63 -1.82
N ARG A 54 -15.00 -2.40 -0.74
CA ARG A 54 -15.99 -2.70 0.31
C ARG A 54 -16.47 -1.45 1.04
N LEU A 55 -15.62 -0.41 1.11
CA LEU A 55 -15.96 0.91 1.65
C LEU A 55 -16.54 1.87 0.60
N GLY A 56 -16.88 1.38 -0.60
CA GLY A 56 -17.48 2.18 -1.67
C GLY A 56 -16.53 3.16 -2.35
N ILE A 57 -15.22 2.91 -2.30
CA ILE A 57 -14.19 3.66 -3.02
C ILE A 57 -13.70 2.81 -4.19
N ASN A 58 -14.12 3.15 -5.41
CA ASN A 58 -13.77 2.41 -6.63
C ASN A 58 -12.76 3.14 -7.52
N GLN A 59 -12.39 4.36 -7.14
CA GLN A 59 -11.50 5.25 -7.90
C GLN A 59 -10.17 5.38 -7.16
N PHE A 60 -9.19 4.58 -7.58
CA PHE A 60 -7.91 4.39 -6.88
C PHE A 60 -6.82 5.38 -7.32
N ASP A 61 -6.94 5.93 -8.53
CA ASP A 61 -5.95 6.83 -9.11
C ASP A 61 -6.32 8.32 -8.92
N VAL A 62 -7.37 8.59 -8.16
CA VAL A 62 -7.83 9.96 -7.86
C VAL A 62 -7.02 10.51 -6.68
N PRO A 63 -6.40 11.69 -6.82
CA PRO A 63 -5.65 12.29 -5.71
C PRO A 63 -6.59 12.61 -4.53
N MET A 64 -6.07 12.44 -3.30
CA MET A 64 -6.82 12.64 -2.05
C MET A 64 -7.54 13.99 -1.96
N SER A 65 -6.98 15.04 -2.57
CA SER A 65 -7.57 16.39 -2.61
C SER A 65 -8.90 16.48 -3.38
N ARG A 66 -9.17 15.53 -4.29
CA ARG A 66 -10.41 15.46 -5.09
C ARG A 66 -11.50 14.57 -4.47
N LEU A 67 -11.20 13.87 -3.38
CA LEU A 67 -12.18 13.06 -2.65
C LEU A 67 -13.02 13.93 -1.72
N SER A 68 -14.30 13.57 -1.50
CA SER A 68 -15.14 14.21 -0.49
C SER A 68 -14.64 13.93 0.93
N GLY A 69 -15.09 14.72 1.92
CA GLY A 69 -14.71 14.49 3.33
C GLY A 69 -15.01 13.07 3.81
N GLY A 70 -16.21 12.55 3.50
CA GLY A 70 -16.59 11.18 3.85
C GLY A 70 -15.76 10.12 3.09
N GLN A 71 -15.38 10.37 1.84
CA GLN A 71 -14.49 9.47 1.11
C GLN A 71 -13.09 9.43 1.74
N ARG A 72 -12.53 10.59 2.13
CA ARG A 72 -11.23 10.64 2.82
C ARG A 72 -11.25 9.91 4.17
N LYS A 73 -12.34 10.04 4.94
CA LYS A 73 -12.53 9.26 6.17
C LYS A 73 -12.51 7.75 5.89
N ARG A 74 -13.24 7.30 4.86
CA ARG A 74 -13.26 5.88 4.46
C ARG A 74 -11.90 5.38 3.97
N VAL A 75 -11.10 6.20 3.29
CA VAL A 75 -9.70 5.84 2.96
C VAL A 75 -8.87 5.68 4.24
N GLY A 76 -9.04 6.57 5.23
CA GLY A 76 -8.38 6.43 6.54
C GLY A 76 -8.78 5.14 7.26
N LEU A 77 -10.07 4.78 7.23
CA LEU A 77 -10.57 3.52 7.76
C LEU A 77 -9.94 2.32 7.02
N ALA A 78 -9.84 2.36 5.69
CA ALA A 78 -9.18 1.32 4.91
C ALA A 78 -7.73 1.11 5.36
N ALA A 79 -6.98 2.21 5.55
CA ALA A 79 -5.60 2.15 6.03
C ALA A 79 -5.50 1.57 7.45
N ALA A 80 -6.44 1.89 8.33
CA ALA A 80 -6.50 1.31 9.67
C ALA A 80 -6.81 -0.19 9.63
N LEU A 81 -7.71 -0.63 8.75
CA LEU A 81 -8.09 -2.04 8.57
C LEU A 81 -7.00 -2.91 7.95
N MET A 82 -6.11 -2.33 7.14
CA MET A 82 -4.95 -3.05 6.63
C MET A 82 -3.93 -3.35 7.73
N ASN A 83 -3.79 -2.48 8.73
CA ASN A 83 -2.84 -2.75 9.79
C ASN A 83 -3.45 -3.71 10.82
N PRO A 84 -2.95 -4.94 11.00
CA PRO A 84 -3.47 -5.84 12.01
C PRO A 84 -3.30 -5.19 13.40
N ALA A 85 -4.43 -4.89 14.04
CA ALA A 85 -4.51 -4.40 15.40
C ALA A 85 -5.41 -5.33 16.20
N ASP A 86 -5.01 -5.67 17.43
CA ASP A 86 -5.82 -6.50 18.33
C ASP A 86 -7.12 -5.78 18.75
N LEU A 87 -7.10 -4.44 18.75
CA LEU A 87 -8.25 -3.59 19.03
C LEU A 87 -8.20 -2.31 18.18
N LEU A 88 -9.26 -2.06 17.42
CA LEU A 88 -9.47 -0.82 16.68
C LEU A 88 -10.62 -0.05 17.33
N ILE A 89 -10.33 1.13 17.88
CA ILE A 89 -11.35 2.05 18.40
C ILE A 89 -11.62 3.11 17.34
N LEU A 90 -12.87 3.17 16.89
CA LEU A 90 -13.36 4.19 15.96
C LEU A 90 -14.30 5.11 16.72
N ASP A 91 -13.86 6.35 16.94
CA ASP A 91 -14.74 7.41 17.41
C ASP A 91 -15.30 8.13 16.17
N GLU A 92 -16.61 7.98 15.96
CA GLU A 92 -17.42 8.38 14.79
C GLU A 92 -16.77 8.30 13.37
N PRO A 93 -17.18 7.33 12.52
CA PRO A 93 -16.63 7.16 11.17
C PRO A 93 -16.90 8.29 10.14
#